data_AF-A0A8H4VL18-F1
#
_entry.id   AF-A0A8H4VL18-F1
#
_cell.length_a   1.000
_cell.length_b   1.000
_cell.length_c   1.000
_cell.angle_alpha   90.00
_cell.angle_beta   90.00
_cell.angle_gamma   90.00
#
_symmetry.space_group_name_H-M   'P 1'
#
loop_
_entity.id
_entity.type
_entity.pdbx_description
1 polymer ?
#
loop_
_entity_poly.entity_id
_entity_poly.type
_entity_poly.pdbx_seq_one_letter_code
_entity_poly.pdbx_strand_id
1 'polypeptide(L)'
;MHIFTRKLDILLPPSPYPAALAASVCLLILSEAHNIYVGSAGFKVAASLSFLGAGIQKYRTITRDQSSIKPSGCMVLGLVFSVVGDILLIPSAEDYFKPSSDKATGKEGESPRFKAGTLSFALAHIAYTASFLYDSTSAGAFRKTDFLVALTSGALLTYWLGIIQKTPPKDAWFNVPKGMRGLVTTYVSIIMVMVATATATDRGLQRTIGAWTFMISDLFVAADVFGVRKQEDGQRGKSRQGWRRRAVGWVAYFGAQLLLAACI
;
A
#
# COMPACT_ATOMS: atom_id res chain seq x y z
N MET A 1 24.03 -15.87 21.38
CA MET A 1 23.49 -16.05 20.02
C MET A 1 22.16 -16.79 20.14
N HIS A 2 21.09 -16.07 20.51
CA HIS A 2 19.72 -16.63 20.60
C HIS A 2 19.00 -16.30 19.28
N ILE A 3 19.04 -17.23 18.33
CA ILE A 3 18.18 -17.18 17.15
C ILE A 3 16.79 -17.58 17.64
N PHE A 4 15.97 -16.57 17.95
CA PHE A 4 14.56 -16.72 18.28
C PHE A 4 13.83 -17.34 17.08
N THR A 5 13.40 -18.59 17.22
CA THR A 5 12.37 -19.19 16.38
C THR A 5 11.03 -18.49 16.64
N ARG A 6 10.82 -17.30 16.05
CA ARG A 6 9.48 -16.68 16.00
C ARG A 6 8.60 -17.58 15.12
N LYS A 7 7.57 -18.21 15.69
CA LYS A 7 6.55 -18.90 14.91
C LYS A 7 5.86 -17.89 14.00
N LEU A 8 5.73 -18.22 12.72
CA LEU A 8 5.05 -17.42 11.72
C LEU A 8 3.54 -17.69 11.79
N ASP A 9 2.91 -17.36 12.91
CA ASP A 9 1.46 -17.51 13.07
C ASP A 9 0.78 -16.32 12.37
N ILE A 10 0.54 -16.45 11.06
CA ILE A 10 -0.22 -15.48 10.28
C ILE A 10 -1.71 -15.70 10.56
N LEU A 11 -2.33 -14.76 11.27
CA LEU A 11 -3.76 -14.75 11.52
C LEU A 11 -4.46 -13.95 10.42
N LEU A 12 -5.30 -14.63 9.64
CA LEU A 12 -6.20 -13.97 8.70
C LEU A 12 -7.50 -13.57 9.40
N PRO A 13 -8.18 -12.52 8.94
CA PRO A 13 -9.54 -12.22 9.39
C PRO A 13 -10.47 -13.42 9.13
N PRO A 14 -11.52 -13.60 9.95
CA PRO A 14 -12.45 -14.70 9.74
C PRO A 14 -13.18 -14.57 8.39
N SER A 15 -13.74 -15.69 7.93
CA SER A 15 -14.63 -15.72 6.76
C SER A 15 -15.78 -14.71 6.91
N PRO A 16 -16.23 -14.02 5.84
CA PRO A 16 -15.94 -14.28 4.42
C PRO A 16 -14.81 -13.45 3.80
N TYR A 17 -14.16 -12.57 4.57
CA TYR A 17 -13.35 -11.50 3.99
C TYR A 17 -12.12 -11.95 3.17
N PRO A 18 -11.32 -12.94 3.59
CA PRO A 18 -10.21 -13.42 2.77
C PRO A 18 -10.65 -14.01 1.43
N ALA A 19 -11.74 -14.78 1.44
CA ALA A 19 -12.30 -15.40 0.23
C ALA A 19 -12.91 -14.34 -0.71
N ALA A 20 -13.65 -13.39 -0.15
CA ALA A 20 -14.22 -12.27 -0.90
C ALA A 20 -13.13 -11.40 -1.54
N LEU A 21 -12.03 -11.14 -0.82
CA LEU A 21 -10.89 -10.41 -1.35
C LEU A 21 -10.20 -11.18 -2.47
N ALA A 22 -9.91 -12.47 -2.26
CA ALA A 22 -9.27 -13.31 -3.28
C ALA A 22 -10.13 -13.38 -4.55
N ALA A 23 -11.44 -13.60 -4.41
CA ALA A 23 -12.37 -13.60 -5.54
C ALA A 23 -12.39 -12.25 -6.26
N SER A 24 -12.47 -11.14 -5.51
CA SER A 24 -12.48 -9.79 -6.08
C SER A 24 -11.18 -9.47 -6.82
N VAL A 25 -10.02 -9.85 -6.28
CA VAL A 25 -8.73 -9.64 -6.95
C VAL A 25 -8.60 -10.49 -8.21
N CYS A 26 -9.02 -11.75 -8.17
CA CYS A 26 -9.05 -12.60 -9.37
C CYS A 26 -9.95 -12.00 -10.46
N LEU A 27 -11.15 -11.55 -10.10
CA LEU A 27 -12.09 -10.93 -11.03
C LEU A 27 -11.60 -9.57 -11.54
N LEU A 28 -10.88 -8.80 -10.73
CA LEU A 28 -10.19 -7.57 -11.13
C LEU A 28 -9.12 -7.88 -12.20
N ILE A 29 -8.27 -8.87 -11.94
CA ILE A 29 -7.22 -9.29 -12.88
C ILE A 29 -7.84 -9.78 -14.20
N LEU A 30 -8.91 -10.58 -14.13
CA LEU A 30 -9.62 -11.04 -15.31
C LEU A 30 -10.27 -9.88 -16.08
N SER A 31 -10.89 -8.92 -15.38
CA SER A 31 -11.50 -7.74 -16.00
C SER A 31 -10.46 -6.90 -16.74
N GLU A 32 -9.29 -6.73 -16.14
CA GLU A 32 -8.17 -6.01 -16.74
C GLU A 32 -7.54 -6.77 -17.91
N ALA A 33 -7.45 -8.09 -17.82
CA ALA A 33 -7.01 -8.93 -18.94
C ALA A 33 -7.97 -8.83 -20.15
N HIS A 34 -9.26 -8.63 -19.91
CA HIS A 34 -10.29 -8.49 -20.95
C HIS A 34 -10.67 -7.04 -21.27
N ASN A 35 -10.00 -6.04 -20.67
CA ASN A 35 -10.28 -4.61 -20.85
C ASN A 35 -11.72 -4.18 -20.46
N ILE A 36 -12.29 -4.77 -19.41
CA ILE A 36 -13.64 -4.44 -18.93
C ILE A 36 -13.52 -3.35 -17.84
N TYR A 37 -13.74 -2.09 -18.20
CA TYR A 37 -13.62 -0.94 -17.28
C TYR A 37 -14.51 -1.09 -16.03
N VAL A 38 -15.80 -1.37 -16.23
CA VAL A 38 -16.78 -1.47 -15.13
C VAL A 38 -16.40 -2.58 -14.15
N GLY A 39 -15.94 -3.72 -14.67
CA GLY A 39 -15.43 -4.82 -13.85
C GLY A 39 -14.18 -4.41 -13.08
N SER A 40 -13.23 -3.76 -13.74
CA SER A 40 -11.98 -3.31 -13.10
C SER A 40 -12.23 -2.30 -11.98
N ALA A 41 -13.10 -1.31 -12.22
CA ALA A 41 -13.50 -0.34 -11.20
C ALA A 41 -14.26 -1.01 -10.04
N GLY A 42 -15.28 -1.82 -10.37
CA GLY A 42 -16.15 -2.48 -9.39
C GLY A 42 -15.39 -3.47 -8.50
N PHE A 43 -14.57 -4.34 -9.08
CA PHE A 43 -13.82 -5.34 -8.32
C PHE A 43 -12.69 -4.74 -7.50
N LYS A 44 -12.11 -3.61 -7.92
CA LYS A 44 -11.17 -2.86 -7.09
C LYS A 44 -11.84 -2.34 -5.82
N VAL A 45 -13.04 -1.76 -5.95
CA VAL A 45 -13.84 -1.33 -4.79
C VAL A 45 -14.24 -2.54 -3.93
N ALA A 46 -14.69 -3.64 -4.52
CA ALA A 46 -15.08 -4.85 -3.79
C ALA A 46 -13.90 -5.46 -2.99
N ALA A 47 -12.70 -5.52 -3.58
CA ALA A 47 -11.49 -5.94 -2.90
C ALA A 47 -11.16 -5.01 -1.72
N SER A 48 -11.34 -3.69 -1.91
CA SER A 48 -11.09 -2.71 -0.86
C SER A 48 -12.08 -2.80 0.31
N LEU A 49 -13.36 -3.01 0.01
CA LEU A 49 -14.40 -3.21 1.02
C LEU A 49 -14.20 -4.51 1.80
N SER A 50 -13.55 -5.52 1.20
CA SER A 50 -13.28 -6.79 1.88
C SER A 50 -12.29 -6.62 3.04
N PHE A 51 -11.18 -5.88 2.86
CA PHE A 51 -10.27 -5.61 3.97
C PHE A 51 -10.87 -4.64 5.00
N LEU A 52 -11.69 -3.67 4.56
CA LEU A 52 -12.34 -2.73 5.49
C LEU A 52 -13.38 -3.45 6.34
N GLY A 53 -14.19 -4.30 5.72
CA GLY A 53 -15.18 -5.13 6.40
C GLY A 53 -14.54 -6.05 7.44
N ALA A 54 -13.41 -6.68 7.10
CA ALA A 54 -12.61 -7.47 8.03
C ALA A 54 -12.20 -6.65 9.26
N GLY A 55 -11.68 -5.44 9.04
CA GLY A 55 -11.24 -4.58 10.14
C GLY A 55 -12.37 -4.07 11.03
N ILE A 56 -13.50 -3.67 10.42
CA ILE A 56 -14.70 -3.24 11.16
C ILE A 56 -15.25 -4.39 12.00
N GLN A 57 -15.36 -5.59 11.43
CA GLN A 57 -15.85 -6.75 12.17
C GLN A 57 -14.93 -7.04 13.36
N LYS A 58 -13.62 -7.08 13.15
CA LYS A 58 -12.65 -7.34 14.23
C LYS A 58 -12.74 -6.29 15.35
N TYR A 59 -12.79 -5.00 14.97
CA TYR A 59 -12.99 -3.89 15.91
C TYR A 59 -14.27 -4.07 16.75
N ARG A 60 -15.39 -4.44 16.10
CA ARG A 60 -16.68 -4.66 16.78
C ARG A 60 -16.65 -5.86 17.72
N THR A 61 -16.02 -6.97 17.33
CA THR A 61 -15.90 -8.17 18.18
C THR A 61 -15.12 -7.85 19.45
N ILE A 62 -13.93 -7.22 19.33
CA ILE A 62 -13.11 -6.85 20.50
C ILE A 62 -13.85 -5.87 21.42
N THR A 63 -14.55 -4.89 20.85
CA THR A 63 -15.33 -3.91 21.62
C THR A 63 -16.51 -4.56 22.35
N ARG A 64 -17.16 -5.57 21.74
CA ARG A 64 -18.32 -6.26 22.29
C ARG A 64 -17.95 -7.24 23.40
N ASP A 65 -16.81 -7.91 23.28
CA ASP A 65 -16.37 -8.94 24.23
C ASP A 65 -15.85 -8.36 25.56
N GLN A 66 -15.95 -7.03 25.78
CA GLN A 66 -15.43 -6.33 26.97
C GLN A 66 -14.00 -6.75 27.35
N SER A 67 -13.20 -7.11 26.34
CA SER A 67 -11.82 -7.50 26.57
C SER A 67 -11.04 -6.32 27.17
N SER A 68 -10.05 -6.59 28.02
CA SER A 68 -9.15 -5.57 28.57
C SER A 68 -8.26 -4.91 27.49
N ILE A 69 -8.35 -5.37 26.24
CA ILE A 69 -7.63 -4.87 25.08
C ILE A 69 -8.50 -3.82 24.38
N LYS A 70 -8.05 -2.56 24.39
CA LYS A 70 -8.72 -1.48 23.65
C LYS A 70 -8.31 -1.55 22.17
N PRO A 71 -9.24 -1.81 21.25
CA PRO A 71 -8.90 -1.84 19.83
C PRO A 71 -8.60 -0.44 19.33
N SER A 72 -7.60 -0.31 18.46
CA SER A 72 -7.21 0.99 17.91
C SER A 72 -8.16 1.40 16.78
N GLY A 73 -9.02 2.39 17.04
CA GLY A 73 -9.88 3.00 16.02
C GLY A 73 -9.08 3.65 14.87
N CYS A 74 -7.82 4.04 15.12
CA CYS A 74 -6.93 4.59 14.09
C CYS A 74 -6.64 3.59 12.97
N MET A 75 -6.58 2.28 13.27
CA MET A 75 -6.38 1.27 12.23
C MET A 75 -7.58 1.20 11.27
N VAL A 76 -8.80 1.19 11.83
CA VAL A 76 -10.03 1.21 11.02
C VAL A 76 -10.10 2.49 10.19
N LEU A 77 -9.76 3.64 10.78
CA LEU A 77 -9.69 4.91 10.06
C LEU A 77 -8.68 4.87 8.90
N GLY A 78 -7.52 4.23 9.09
CA GLY A 78 -6.55 4.02 8.02
C GLY A 78 -7.10 3.15 6.88
N LEU A 79 -7.85 2.09 7.20
CA LEU A 79 -8.53 1.27 6.18
C LEU A 79 -9.58 2.09 5.41
N VAL A 80 -10.33 2.97 6.07
CA VAL A 80 -11.27 3.88 5.41
C VAL A 80 -10.54 4.82 4.43
N PHE A 81 -9.44 5.44 4.87
CA PHE A 81 -8.63 6.28 3.99
C PHE A 81 -8.05 5.52 2.80
N SER A 82 -7.72 4.24 2.99
CA SER A 82 -7.26 3.38 1.91
C SER A 82 -8.35 3.10 0.86
N VAL A 83 -9.59 2.83 1.30
CA VAL A 83 -10.74 2.69 0.39
C VAL A 83 -11.02 3.99 -0.37
N VAL A 84 -10.98 5.13 0.32
CA VAL A 84 -11.15 6.45 -0.32
C VAL A 84 -10.04 6.68 -1.36
N GLY A 85 -8.79 6.35 -1.02
CA GLY A 85 -7.67 6.41 -1.95
C GLY A 85 -7.88 5.52 -3.18
N ASP A 86 -8.36 4.29 -2.98
CA ASP A 86 -8.65 3.35 -4.06
C ASP A 86 -9.67 3.89 -5.04
N ILE A 87 -10.77 4.48 -4.54
CA ILE A 87 -11.85 5.10 -5.33
C ILE A 87 -11.35 6.33 -6.10
N LEU A 88 -10.54 7.17 -5.45
CA LEU A 88 -9.96 8.35 -6.08
C LEU A 88 -8.97 7.96 -7.18
N LEU A 89 -8.22 6.88 -7.03
CA LEU A 89 -7.28 6.42 -8.05
C LEU A 89 -7.91 5.55 -9.17
N ILE A 90 -9.23 5.35 -9.19
CA ILE A 90 -9.89 4.72 -10.35
C ILE A 90 -9.80 5.69 -11.55
N PRO A 91 -9.22 5.26 -12.69
CA PRO A 91 -9.15 6.10 -13.89
C PRO A 91 -10.55 6.39 -14.44
N SER A 92 -10.72 7.49 -15.18
CA SER A 92 -11.95 7.70 -15.95
C SER A 92 -12.09 6.63 -17.03
N ALA A 93 -13.32 6.40 -17.53
CA ALA A 93 -13.53 5.43 -18.61
C ALA A 93 -12.75 5.82 -19.87
N GLU A 94 -12.67 7.13 -20.16
CA GLU A 94 -11.89 7.67 -21.27
C GLU A 94 -10.39 7.38 -21.10
N ASP A 95 -9.83 7.69 -19.93
CA ASP A 95 -8.43 7.41 -19.60
C ASP A 95 -8.09 5.91 -19.56
N TYR A 96 -9.08 5.08 -19.24
CA TYR A 96 -8.93 3.63 -19.17
C TYR A 96 -8.73 3.01 -20.56
N PHE A 97 -9.56 3.41 -21.53
CA PHE A 97 -9.46 2.89 -22.90
C PHE A 97 -8.44 3.66 -23.76
N LYS A 98 -8.30 4.96 -23.50
CA LYS A 98 -7.41 5.87 -24.23
C LYS A 98 -6.65 6.73 -23.22
N PRO A 99 -5.51 6.25 -22.70
CA PRO A 99 -4.71 7.04 -21.78
C PRO A 99 -4.31 8.36 -22.44
N SER A 100 -4.67 9.48 -21.81
CA SER A 100 -4.37 10.83 -22.30
C SER A 100 -2.87 11.02 -22.59
N SER A 101 -2.55 11.95 -23.50
CA SER A 101 -1.17 12.40 -23.76
C SER A 101 -0.48 12.90 -22.49
N ASP A 102 -1.23 13.36 -21.48
CA ASP A 102 -0.71 13.72 -20.16
C ASP A 102 -0.21 12.51 -19.35
N LYS A 103 -0.85 11.34 -19.48
CA LYS A 103 -0.30 10.08 -18.95
C LYS A 103 0.91 9.63 -19.76
N ALA A 104 0.87 9.83 -21.08
CA ALA A 104 1.97 9.52 -21.97
C ALA A 104 3.23 10.37 -21.70
N THR A 105 3.06 11.60 -21.18
CA THR A 105 4.16 12.53 -20.86
C THR A 105 4.56 12.54 -19.38
N GLY A 106 3.86 11.79 -18.52
CA GLY A 106 4.21 11.65 -17.09
C GLY A 106 3.61 12.74 -16.19
N LYS A 107 2.61 13.47 -16.68
CA LYS A 107 1.83 14.47 -15.94
C LYS A 107 0.63 13.88 -15.18
N GLU A 108 0.37 12.57 -15.28
CA GLU A 108 -0.73 11.90 -14.57
C GLU A 108 -0.73 12.21 -13.06
N GLY A 109 0.46 12.23 -12.45
CA GLY A 109 0.61 12.54 -11.04
C GLY A 109 0.31 13.99 -10.66
N GLU A 110 0.19 14.89 -11.63
CA GLU A 110 -0.19 16.29 -11.40
C GLU A 110 -1.71 16.48 -11.27
N SER A 111 -2.51 15.49 -11.68
CA SER A 111 -3.96 15.56 -11.63
C SER A 111 -4.47 15.72 -10.17
N PRO A 112 -5.46 16.59 -9.92
CA PRO A 112 -5.99 16.81 -8.57
C PRO A 112 -6.51 15.54 -7.92
N ARG A 113 -7.13 14.66 -8.72
CA ARG A 113 -7.69 13.38 -8.26
C ARG A 113 -6.59 12.40 -7.82
N PHE A 114 -5.49 12.32 -8.57
CA PHE A 114 -4.32 11.51 -8.18
C PHE A 114 -3.67 12.02 -6.90
N LYS A 115 -3.51 13.35 -6.76
CA LYS A 115 -2.97 13.96 -5.55
C LYS A 115 -3.87 13.72 -4.33
N ALA A 116 -5.18 13.86 -4.49
CA ALA A 116 -6.15 13.56 -3.44
C ALA A 116 -6.11 12.08 -3.04
N GLY A 117 -6.02 11.16 -4.01
CA GLY A 117 -5.85 9.73 -3.75
C GLY A 117 -4.55 9.43 -2.99
N THR A 118 -3.43 10.01 -3.44
CA THR A 118 -2.12 9.86 -2.79
C THR A 118 -2.13 10.43 -1.36
N LEU A 119 -2.78 11.58 -1.16
CA LEU A 119 -2.95 12.16 0.17
C LEU A 119 -3.79 11.24 1.08
N SER A 120 -4.86 10.65 0.55
CA SER A 120 -5.67 9.68 1.29
C SER A 120 -4.83 8.48 1.72
N PHE A 121 -3.99 7.93 0.85
CA PHE A 121 -3.05 6.87 1.23
C PHE A 121 -2.00 7.33 2.25
N ALA A 122 -1.51 8.58 2.16
CA ALA A 122 -0.61 9.13 3.17
C ALA A 122 -1.27 9.20 4.55
N LEU A 123 -2.53 9.63 4.60
CA LEU A 123 -3.33 9.67 5.84
C LEU A 123 -3.59 8.27 6.38
N ALA A 124 -3.81 7.28 5.51
CA ALA A 124 -3.93 5.88 5.91
C ALA A 124 -2.68 5.40 6.66
N HIS A 125 -1.50 5.67 6.09
CA HIS A 125 -0.21 5.30 6.69
C HIS A 125 0.08 6.00 8.01
N ILE A 126 -0.30 7.27 8.13
CA ILE A 126 -0.22 7.99 9.41
C ILE A 126 -1.13 7.35 10.45
N ALA A 127 -2.36 6.98 10.07
CA ALA A 127 -3.31 6.33 10.96
C ALA A 127 -2.83 4.93 11.41
N TYR A 128 -2.23 4.15 10.51
CA TYR A 128 -1.58 2.89 10.85
C TYR A 128 -0.41 3.08 11.82
N THR A 129 0.44 4.08 11.57
CA THR A 129 1.56 4.43 12.46
C THR A 129 1.06 4.77 13.86
N ALA A 130 0.05 5.64 13.97
CA ALA A 130 -0.57 5.99 15.25
C ALA A 130 -1.14 4.76 15.96
N SER A 131 -1.78 3.86 15.20
CA SER A 131 -2.31 2.60 15.73
C SER A 131 -1.22 1.69 16.30
N PHE A 132 -0.09 1.55 15.61
CA PHE A 132 1.02 0.72 16.07
C PHE A 132 1.67 1.27 17.34
N LEU A 133 1.78 2.60 17.44
CA LEU A 133 2.28 3.26 18.63
C LEU A 133 1.33 3.10 19.82
N TYR A 134 0.01 3.27 19.61
CA TYR A 134 -1.00 3.11 20.66
C TYR A 134 -1.00 1.68 21.26
N ASP A 135 -0.90 0.66 20.40
CA ASP A 135 -0.81 -0.73 20.85
C ASP A 135 0.51 -1.00 21.61
N SER A 136 1.62 -0.38 21.17
CA SER A 136 2.91 -0.52 21.87
C SER A 136 2.89 0.08 23.28
N THR A 137 2.25 1.24 23.48
CA THR A 137 2.12 1.85 24.81
C THR A 137 1.31 0.99 25.78
N SER A 138 0.41 0.15 25.26
CA SER A 138 -0.44 -0.71 26.08
C SER A 138 0.20 -2.06 26.41
N ALA A 139 1.19 -2.51 25.62
CA ALA A 139 1.56 -3.93 25.64
C ALA A 139 3.07 -4.23 25.42
N GLY A 140 3.92 -3.34 24.90
CA GLY A 140 5.33 -3.70 24.66
C GLY A 140 6.28 -2.53 24.49
N ALA A 141 7.46 -2.64 25.10
CA ALA A 141 8.52 -1.63 24.95
C ALA A 141 8.90 -1.48 23.47
N PHE A 142 8.79 -0.25 22.96
CA PHE A 142 9.21 0.14 21.62
C PHE A 142 10.69 -0.22 21.38
N ARG A 143 10.98 -1.10 20.42
CA ARG A 143 12.34 -1.57 20.14
C ARG A 143 13.07 -0.59 19.24
N LYS A 144 13.86 0.30 19.84
CA LYS A 144 14.62 1.35 19.14
C LYS A 144 15.59 0.80 18.09
N THR A 145 16.23 -0.34 18.36
CA THR A 145 17.16 -1.00 17.42
C THR A 145 16.44 -1.42 16.14
N ASP A 146 15.29 -2.08 16.28
CA ASP A 146 14.50 -2.58 15.16
C ASP A 146 13.92 -1.42 14.35
N PHE A 147 13.47 -0.36 15.02
CA PHE A 147 13.06 0.89 14.37
C PHE A 147 14.18 1.44 13.49
N LEU A 148 15.38 1.63 14.07
CA LEU A 148 16.51 2.23 13.37
C LEU A 148 16.96 1.35 12.19
N VAL A 149 17.05 0.04 12.38
CA VAL A 149 17.43 -0.91 11.32
C VAL A 149 16.40 -0.91 10.19
N ALA A 150 15.10 -0.94 10.49
CA ALA A 150 14.06 -0.91 9.47
C ALA A 150 14.02 0.44 8.73
N LEU A 151 14.14 1.56 9.45
CA LEU A 151 14.15 2.90 8.86
C LEU A 151 15.36 3.09 7.93
N THR A 152 16.55 2.70 8.38
CA THR A 152 17.77 2.78 7.57
C THR A 152 17.70 1.84 6.37
N SER A 153 17.18 0.62 6.53
CA SER A 153 16.96 -0.32 5.42
C SER A 153 16.00 0.25 4.38
N GLY A 154 14.88 0.83 4.80
CA GLY A 154 13.91 1.48 3.92
C GLY A 154 14.50 2.70 3.20
N ALA A 155 15.27 3.53 3.91
CA ALA A 155 15.96 4.69 3.35
C ALA A 155 17.03 4.28 2.33
N LEU A 156 17.83 3.25 2.63
CA LEU A 156 18.82 2.71 1.72
C LEU A 156 18.18 2.12 0.47
N LEU A 157 17.09 1.36 0.62
CA LEU A 157 16.33 0.81 -0.50
C LEU A 157 15.81 1.93 -1.41
N THR A 158 15.12 2.92 -0.84
CA THR A 158 14.53 4.03 -1.63
C THR A 158 15.58 4.96 -2.22
N TYR A 159 16.72 5.13 -1.56
CA TYR A 159 17.89 5.81 -2.09
C TYR A 159 18.51 5.05 -3.26
N TRP A 160 18.76 3.74 -3.11
CA TRP A 160 19.32 2.88 -4.15
C TRP A 160 18.43 2.85 -5.40
N LEU A 161 17.11 2.88 -5.20
CA LEU A 161 16.15 2.97 -6.29
C LEU A 161 16.13 4.34 -7.00
N GLY A 162 16.77 5.37 -6.44
CA GLY A 162 16.85 6.70 -7.04
C GLY A 162 15.64 7.61 -6.75
N ILE A 163 14.75 7.21 -5.83
CA ILE A 163 13.51 7.96 -5.52
C ILE A 163 13.82 9.24 -4.74
N ILE A 164 14.74 9.16 -3.77
CA ILE A 164 15.11 10.27 -2.87
C ILE A 164 16.32 11.07 -3.43
N GLN A 165 16.96 10.58 -4.49
CA GLN A 165 18.14 11.21 -5.06
C GLN A 165 17.79 12.47 -5.86
N LYS A 166 18.51 13.58 -5.62
CA LYS A 166 18.33 14.83 -6.39
C LYS A 166 18.77 14.68 -7.85
N THR A 167 19.79 13.87 -8.11
CA THR A 167 20.30 13.56 -9.43
C THR A 167 20.47 12.05 -9.50
N PRO A 168 19.40 11.29 -9.81
CA PRO A 168 19.50 9.85 -9.95
C PRO A 168 20.51 9.53 -11.07
N PRO A 169 21.38 8.52 -10.88
CA PRO A 169 22.31 8.09 -11.91
C PRO A 169 21.54 7.53 -13.11
N LYS A 170 22.20 7.45 -14.27
CA LYS A 170 21.54 7.09 -15.55
C LYS A 170 20.90 5.68 -15.54
N ASP A 171 21.35 4.82 -14.62
CA ASP A 171 20.89 3.45 -14.38
C ASP A 171 19.83 3.35 -13.26
N ALA A 172 19.39 4.47 -12.68
CA ALA A 172 18.38 4.46 -11.62
C ALA A 172 17.06 3.85 -12.10
N TRP A 173 16.35 3.18 -11.18
CA TRP A 173 15.09 2.53 -11.54
C TRP A 173 13.93 3.52 -11.73
N PHE A 174 14.03 4.70 -11.10
CA PHE A 174 13.00 5.74 -11.10
C PHE A 174 13.54 7.11 -11.58
N ASN A 175 12.72 7.83 -12.35
CA ASN A 175 12.95 9.23 -12.71
C ASN A 175 11.74 10.08 -12.31
N VAL A 176 11.76 10.62 -11.10
CA VAL A 176 10.68 11.45 -10.55
C VAL A 176 10.81 12.89 -11.07
N PRO A 177 9.79 13.44 -11.77
CA PRO A 177 9.80 14.82 -12.26
C PRO A 177 10.03 15.83 -11.13
N LYS A 178 10.79 16.90 -11.41
CA LYS A 178 11.18 17.91 -10.40
C LYS A 178 9.98 18.45 -9.60
N GLY A 179 8.84 18.68 -10.25
CA GLY A 179 7.62 19.20 -9.62
C GLY A 179 6.93 18.21 -8.65
N MET A 180 7.14 16.90 -8.81
CA MET A 180 6.51 15.87 -7.96
C MET A 180 7.43 15.34 -6.85
N ARG A 181 8.72 15.66 -6.90
CA ARG A 181 9.71 15.13 -5.95
C ARG A 181 9.36 15.40 -4.49
N GLY A 182 8.90 16.61 -4.16
CA GLY A 182 8.51 16.94 -2.79
C GLY A 182 7.39 16.03 -2.29
N LEU A 183 6.33 15.87 -3.09
CA LEU A 183 5.19 15.03 -2.75
C LEU A 183 5.58 13.55 -2.60
N VAL A 184 6.33 13.02 -3.57
CA VAL A 184 6.79 11.61 -3.54
C VAL A 184 7.74 11.37 -2.36
N THR A 185 8.68 12.28 -2.10
CA THR A 185 9.63 12.15 -0.98
C THR A 185 8.91 12.17 0.36
N THR A 186 7.95 13.09 0.55
CA THR A 186 7.13 13.15 1.77
C THR A 186 6.34 11.87 1.95
N TYR A 187 5.67 11.38 0.89
CA TYR A 187 4.88 10.15 0.95
C TYR A 187 5.73 8.92 1.29
N VAL A 188 6.88 8.76 0.62
CA VAL A 188 7.83 7.67 0.91
C VAL A 188 8.37 7.76 2.33
N SER A 189 8.62 8.97 2.85
CA SER A 189 9.04 9.17 4.24
C SER A 189 7.98 8.69 5.23
N ILE A 190 6.70 8.97 4.96
CA ILE A 190 5.58 8.48 5.77
C ILE A 190 5.53 6.95 5.78
N ILE A 191 5.65 6.30 4.61
CA ILE A 191 5.69 4.83 4.49
C ILE A 191 6.85 4.25 5.29
N MET A 192 8.05 4.82 5.15
CA MET A 192 9.24 4.33 5.87
C MET A 192 9.06 4.42 7.38
N VAL A 193 8.50 5.54 7.88
CA VAL A 193 8.19 5.69 9.31
C VAL A 193 7.15 4.66 9.76
N MET A 194 6.11 4.41 8.97
CA MET A 194 5.13 3.37 9.27
C MET A 194 5.78 1.99 9.36
N VAL A 195 6.60 1.60 8.38
CA VAL A 195 7.32 0.31 8.34
C VAL A 195 8.27 0.15 9.53
N ALA A 196 9.03 1.20 9.84
CA ALA A 196 9.93 1.20 10.98
C ALA A 196 9.16 1.05 12.30
N THR A 197 8.06 1.78 12.44
CA THR A 197 7.17 1.71 13.62
C THR A 197 6.53 0.34 13.74
N ALA A 198 6.03 -0.23 12.64
CA ALA A 198 5.49 -1.58 12.58
C ALA A 198 6.54 -2.59 13.08
N THR A 199 7.74 -2.54 12.52
CA THR A 199 8.84 -3.47 12.88
C THR A 199 9.26 -3.33 14.35
N ALA A 200 9.28 -2.11 14.88
CA ALA A 200 9.69 -1.82 16.26
C ALA A 200 8.66 -2.23 17.32
N THR A 201 7.38 -2.31 16.92
CA THR A 201 6.25 -2.57 17.82
C THR A 201 5.64 -3.97 17.64
N ASP A 202 6.05 -4.70 16.60
CA ASP A 202 5.52 -6.05 16.33
C ASP A 202 5.97 -7.07 17.38
N ARG A 203 5.07 -7.97 17.77
CA ARG A 203 5.35 -9.07 18.71
C ARG A 203 5.55 -10.40 18.00
N GLY A 204 4.90 -10.59 16.86
CA GLY A 204 5.08 -11.73 15.98
C GLY A 204 5.92 -11.32 14.79
N LEU A 205 5.41 -11.56 13.59
CA LEU A 205 5.95 -10.99 12.36
C LEU A 205 4.85 -10.44 11.44
N GLN A 206 3.58 -10.54 11.84
CA GLN A 206 2.44 -10.22 10.99
C GLN A 206 2.40 -8.73 10.64
N ARG A 207 2.60 -7.85 11.62
CA ARG A 207 2.59 -6.39 11.41
C ARG A 207 3.79 -5.97 10.55
N THR A 208 4.96 -6.56 10.80
CA THR A 208 6.17 -6.33 10.04
C THR A 208 5.99 -6.75 8.59
N ILE A 209 5.54 -7.98 8.35
CA ILE A 209 5.31 -8.53 6.99
C ILE A 209 4.25 -7.71 6.27
N GLY A 210 3.15 -7.34 6.94
CA GLY A 210 2.11 -6.49 6.35
C GLY A 210 2.66 -5.15 5.90
N ALA A 211 3.38 -4.45 6.79
CA ALA A 211 3.94 -3.14 6.47
C ALA A 211 4.98 -3.19 5.34
N TRP A 212 5.90 -4.17 5.35
CA TRP A 212 6.89 -4.35 4.28
C TRP A 212 6.25 -4.74 2.95
N THR A 213 5.26 -5.63 2.96
CA THR A 213 4.50 -6.01 1.75
C THR A 213 3.77 -4.80 1.18
N PHE A 214 3.23 -3.94 2.04
CA PHE A 214 2.61 -2.69 1.63
C PHE A 214 3.62 -1.75 0.96
N MET A 215 4.77 -1.50 1.60
CA MET A 215 5.83 -0.67 1.02
C MET A 215 6.28 -1.19 -0.35
N ILE A 216 6.43 -2.50 -0.50
CA ILE A 216 6.78 -3.11 -1.79
C ILE A 216 5.69 -2.83 -2.84
N SER A 217 4.41 -2.93 -2.45
CA SER A 217 3.31 -2.60 -3.37
C SER A 217 3.33 -1.12 -3.81
N ASP A 218 3.54 -0.20 -2.87
CA ASP A 218 3.67 1.23 -3.18
C ASP A 218 4.87 1.51 -4.11
N LEU A 219 5.97 0.76 -3.97
CA LEU A 219 7.10 0.82 -4.90
C LEU A 219 6.74 0.32 -6.31
N PHE A 220 5.93 -0.75 -6.43
CA PHE A 220 5.42 -1.20 -7.73
C PHE A 220 4.51 -0.16 -8.38
N VAL A 221 3.63 0.48 -7.61
CA VAL A 221 2.79 1.58 -8.09
C VAL A 221 3.66 2.74 -8.56
N ALA A 222 4.65 3.15 -7.76
CA ALA A 222 5.59 4.19 -8.14
C ALA A 222 6.38 3.80 -9.41
N ALA A 223 6.75 2.52 -9.58
CA ALA A 223 7.52 2.06 -10.73
C ALA A 223 6.67 2.09 -11.99
N ASP A 224 5.36 1.83 -11.86
CA ASP A 224 4.42 1.93 -12.97
C ASP A 224 4.27 3.37 -13.48
N VAL A 225 4.31 4.35 -12.55
CA VAL A 225 4.15 5.78 -12.81
C VAL A 225 5.46 6.47 -13.24
N PHE A 226 6.56 6.19 -12.55
CA PHE A 226 7.84 6.93 -12.63
C PHE A 226 9.05 6.09 -13.11
N GLY A 227 8.87 4.83 -13.51
CA GLY A 227 9.98 3.96 -13.90
C GLY A 227 10.70 4.36 -15.20
N VAL A 228 12.05 4.38 -15.17
CA VAL A 228 12.90 4.88 -16.28
C VAL A 228 12.77 4.05 -17.56
N ARG A 229 12.74 2.71 -17.44
CA ARG A 229 12.59 1.78 -18.57
C ARG A 229 11.33 2.01 -19.41
N LYS A 230 10.29 2.67 -18.87
CA LYS A 230 9.09 3.02 -19.62
C LYS A 230 9.21 4.33 -20.41
N GLN A 231 10.12 5.23 -20.01
CA GLN A 231 10.33 6.51 -20.66
C GLN A 231 11.23 6.39 -21.90
N GLU A 232 12.23 5.52 -21.88
CA GLU A 232 13.18 5.34 -22.99
C GLU A 232 12.59 4.59 -24.20
N ASP A 233 11.74 3.58 -23.97
CA ASP A 233 11.24 2.74 -25.06
C ASP A 233 10.11 3.37 -25.91
N GLY A 234 9.64 4.58 -25.61
CA GLY A 234 8.49 5.20 -26.30
C GLY A 234 7.18 4.38 -26.24
N GLN A 235 7.18 3.21 -25.60
CA GLN A 235 6.08 2.26 -25.52
C GLN A 235 5.09 2.60 -24.40
N ARG A 236 4.69 3.87 -24.27
CA ARG A 236 3.52 4.24 -23.46
C ARG A 236 2.18 3.95 -24.17
N GLY A 237 2.22 3.39 -25.39
CA GLY A 237 1.05 3.12 -26.24
C GLY A 237 0.50 1.69 -26.26
N LYS A 238 1.01 0.72 -25.49
CA LYS A 238 0.44 -0.66 -25.48
C LYS A 238 -0.17 -1.02 -24.13
N SER A 239 -1.40 -0.57 -23.92
CA SER A 239 -2.27 -0.85 -22.76
C SER A 239 -2.60 -2.34 -22.52
N ARG A 240 -2.15 -3.27 -23.37
CA ARG A 240 -2.52 -4.70 -23.29
C ARG A 240 -1.59 -5.62 -22.51
N GLN A 241 -0.33 -5.24 -22.23
CA GLN A 241 0.67 -6.15 -21.62
C GLN A 241 1.04 -5.82 -20.17
N GLY A 242 0.59 -4.67 -19.63
CA GLY A 242 0.92 -4.22 -18.28
C GLY A 242 0.13 -4.88 -17.14
N TRP A 243 -0.95 -5.62 -17.44
CA TRP A 243 -1.84 -6.18 -16.42
C TRP A 243 -1.13 -7.17 -15.49
N ARG A 244 -0.14 -7.94 -15.99
CA ARG A 244 0.60 -8.92 -15.17
C ARG A 244 1.40 -8.26 -14.05
N ARG A 245 2.05 -7.13 -14.33
CA ARG A 245 2.80 -6.36 -13.32
C ARG A 245 1.84 -5.70 -12.33
N ARG A 246 0.73 -5.13 -12.82
CA ARG A 246 -0.32 -4.54 -11.97
C ARG A 246 -0.98 -5.58 -11.06
N ALA A 247 -1.19 -6.80 -11.55
CA ALA A 247 -1.73 -7.91 -10.77
C ALA A 247 -0.87 -8.25 -9.55
N VAL A 248 0.46 -8.30 -9.72
CA VAL A 248 1.38 -8.52 -8.59
C VAL A 248 1.25 -7.40 -7.55
N GLY A 249 1.18 -6.14 -8.01
CA GLY A 249 0.94 -4.99 -7.14
C GLY A 249 -0.39 -5.08 -6.38
N TRP A 250 -1.49 -5.46 -7.05
CA TRP A 250 -2.79 -5.62 -6.41
C TRP A 250 -2.80 -6.73 -5.36
N VAL A 251 -2.24 -7.91 -5.67
CA VAL A 251 -2.15 -9.01 -4.71
C VAL A 251 -1.35 -8.58 -3.47
N ALA A 252 -0.21 -7.91 -3.66
CA ALA A 252 0.59 -7.40 -2.55
C ALA A 252 -0.16 -6.33 -1.74
N TYR A 253 -0.80 -5.36 -2.40
CA TYR A 253 -1.54 -4.28 -1.76
C TYR A 253 -2.75 -4.78 -0.96
N PHE A 254 -3.69 -5.46 -1.62
CA PHE A 254 -4.91 -5.94 -0.99
C PHE A 254 -4.62 -7.01 0.05
N GLY A 255 -3.60 -7.85 -0.19
CA GLY A 255 -3.11 -8.83 0.80
C GLY A 255 -2.52 -8.16 2.04
N ALA A 256 -1.68 -7.14 1.87
CA ALA A 256 -1.10 -6.39 2.99
C ALA A 256 -2.19 -5.71 3.83
N GLN A 257 -3.18 -5.08 3.17
CA GLN A 257 -4.32 -4.44 3.85
C GLN A 257 -5.13 -5.43 4.69
N LEU A 258 -5.40 -6.62 4.16
CA LEU A 258 -6.10 -7.68 4.89
C LEU A 258 -5.28 -8.18 6.08
N LEU A 259 -3.96 -8.31 5.92
CA LEU A 259 -3.06 -8.73 6.97
C LEU A 259 -3.00 -7.71 8.12
N LEU A 260 -2.97 -6.42 7.77
CA LEU A 260 -3.04 -5.31 8.73
C LEU A 260 -4.41 -5.19 9.39
N ALA A 261 -5.51 -5.46 8.68
CA ALA A 261 -6.84 -5.53 9.28
C ALA A 261 -6.93 -6.62 10.37
N ALA A 262 -6.23 -7.74 10.18
CA ALA A 262 -6.09 -8.75 11.22
C ALA A 262 -5.16 -8.35 12.38
N CYS A 263 -4.51 -7.18 12.36
CA CYS A 263 -3.75 -6.63 13.49
C CYS A 263 -4.56 -5.68 14.39
N ILE A 264 -5.83 -5.43 14.09
CA ILE A 264 -6.77 -4.69 14.97
C ILE A 264 -7.01 -5.45 16.27
#